data_AF-A9WTI0-F1
#
_entry.id   AF-A9WTI0-F1
#
_cell.length_a   1.000
_cell.length_b   1.000
_cell.length_c   1.000
_cell.angle_alpha   90.00
_cell.angle_beta   90.00
_cell.angle_gamma   90.00
#
_symmetry.space_group_name_H-M   'P 1'
#
loop_
_entity.id
_entity.type
_entity.pdbx_description
1 polymer ?
#
loop_
_entity_poly.entity_id
_entity_poly.type
_entity_poly.pdbx_seq_one_letter_code
_entity_poly.pdbx_strand_id
1 'polypeptide(L)'
;MAKEALKLSFSKEFQEAFATDGGWVPGNLKYASALGNDDLSKLTVDAVRGSVGTPAAKNWALVESAKTIDDFFVAMGSGKDPVSLAKTADEKITSILNGK
;
A
#
# COMPACT_ATOMS: atom_id res chain seq x y z
N MET A 1 -5.44 -8.11 26.80
CA MET A 1 -6.58 -7.73 25.96
C MET A 1 -6.17 -7.42 24.52
N ALA A 2 -5.26 -6.46 24.27
CA ALA A 2 -4.84 -6.11 22.89
C ALA A 2 -4.32 -7.30 22.04
N LYS A 3 -3.52 -8.21 22.63
CA LYS A 3 -3.03 -9.41 21.91
C LYS A 3 -4.14 -10.39 21.52
N GLU A 4 -5.18 -10.51 22.35
CA GLU A 4 -6.31 -11.41 22.04
C GLU A 4 -7.22 -10.81 20.97
N ALA A 5 -7.43 -9.48 21.00
CA ALA A 5 -8.11 -8.77 19.93
C ALA A 5 -7.38 -8.92 18.59
N LEU A 6 -6.04 -8.86 18.58
CA LEU A 6 -5.24 -9.08 17.38
C LEU A 6 -5.37 -10.52 16.86
N LYS A 7 -5.37 -11.53 17.75
CA LYS A 7 -5.61 -12.92 17.33
C LYS A 7 -7.00 -13.08 16.70
N LEU A 8 -8.02 -12.46 17.30
CA LEU A 8 -9.37 -12.47 16.77
C LEU A 8 -9.44 -11.80 15.39
N SER A 9 -8.79 -10.64 15.21
CA SER A 9 -8.83 -9.94 13.92
C SER A 9 -8.15 -10.74 12.80
N PHE A 10 -7.21 -11.64 13.11
CA PHE A 10 -6.57 -12.54 12.13
C PHE A 10 -7.19 -13.94 12.10
N SER A 11 -8.28 -14.20 12.84
CA SER A 11 -8.98 -15.48 12.84
C SER A 11 -9.69 -15.74 11.51
N LYS A 12 -10.04 -17.00 11.26
CA LYS A 12 -10.77 -17.40 10.06
C LYS A 12 -12.09 -16.64 9.96
N GLU A 13 -12.89 -16.68 11.00
CA GLU A 13 -14.24 -16.12 11.04
C GLU A 13 -14.23 -14.62 10.74
N PHE A 14 -13.31 -13.87 11.38
CA PHE A 14 -13.20 -12.45 11.12
C PHE A 14 -12.71 -12.15 9.70
N GLN A 15 -11.70 -12.88 9.22
CA GLN A 15 -11.10 -12.63 7.90
C GLN A 15 -12.05 -13.03 6.76
N GLU A 16 -12.84 -14.09 6.91
CA GLU A 16 -13.88 -14.46 5.95
C GLU A 16 -15.00 -13.41 5.91
N ALA A 17 -15.48 -12.94 7.08
CA ALA A 17 -16.45 -11.84 7.14
C ALA A 17 -15.88 -10.53 6.55
N PHE A 18 -14.59 -10.26 6.76
CA PHE A 18 -13.91 -9.10 6.18
C PHE A 18 -13.89 -9.15 4.64
N ALA A 19 -13.78 -10.35 4.06
CA ALA A 19 -13.87 -10.57 2.62
C ALA A 19 -15.31 -10.44 2.09
N THR A 20 -16.27 -11.12 2.72
CA THR A 20 -17.63 -11.23 2.18
C THR A 20 -18.47 -10.01 2.49
N ASP A 21 -18.53 -9.63 3.76
CA ASP A 21 -19.43 -8.58 4.26
C ASP A 21 -18.71 -7.22 4.23
N GLY A 22 -17.39 -7.25 4.43
CA GLY A 22 -16.54 -6.05 4.39
C GLY A 22 -16.11 -5.63 2.99
N GLY A 23 -16.08 -6.56 2.02
CA GLY A 23 -15.60 -6.28 0.65
C GLY A 23 -14.09 -5.97 0.57
N TRP A 24 -13.31 -6.40 1.56
CA TRP A 24 -11.86 -6.16 1.62
C TRP A 24 -11.07 -7.44 1.39
N VAL A 25 -9.83 -7.31 0.89
CA VAL A 25 -8.93 -8.47 0.84
C VAL A 25 -8.49 -8.84 2.26
N PRO A 26 -8.60 -10.11 2.67
CA PRO A 26 -8.09 -10.58 3.95
C PRO A 26 -6.61 -10.25 4.14
N GLY A 27 -6.26 -9.66 5.29
CA GLY A 27 -4.88 -9.48 5.73
C GLY A 27 -4.16 -10.81 6.03
N ASN A 28 -4.92 -11.87 6.30
CA ASN A 28 -4.43 -13.24 6.34
C ASN A 28 -4.80 -13.97 5.05
N LEU A 29 -3.86 -14.04 4.10
CA LEU A 29 -4.10 -14.63 2.78
C LEU A 29 -4.45 -16.13 2.80
N LYS A 30 -4.30 -16.82 3.94
CA LYS A 30 -4.83 -18.20 4.13
C LYS A 30 -6.34 -18.26 3.90
N TYR A 31 -7.05 -17.17 4.16
CA TYR A 31 -8.51 -17.08 4.07
C TYR A 31 -9.00 -16.29 2.84
N ALA A 32 -8.10 -15.97 1.92
CA ALA A 32 -8.42 -15.19 0.72
C ALA A 32 -9.40 -15.88 -0.24
N SER A 33 -9.58 -17.20 -0.13
CA SER A 33 -10.59 -17.93 -0.92
C SER A 33 -12.02 -17.47 -0.65
N ALA A 34 -12.27 -16.78 0.47
CA ALA A 34 -13.57 -16.18 0.76
C ALA A 34 -13.95 -15.03 -0.19
N LEU A 35 -12.99 -14.45 -0.93
CA LEU A 35 -13.26 -13.47 -1.98
C LEU A 35 -14.01 -14.09 -3.17
N GLY A 36 -13.80 -15.39 -3.42
CA GLY A 36 -14.32 -16.09 -4.58
C GLY A 36 -13.24 -16.88 -5.33
N ASN A 37 -13.65 -17.50 -6.43
CA ASN A 37 -12.79 -18.33 -7.28
C ASN A 37 -12.79 -17.89 -8.75
N ASP A 38 -13.47 -16.79 -9.07
CA ASP A 38 -13.42 -16.18 -10.39
C ASP A 38 -12.02 -15.57 -10.66
N ASP A 39 -11.80 -15.16 -11.91
CA ASP A 39 -10.51 -14.67 -12.36
C ASP A 39 -10.12 -13.34 -11.72
N LEU A 40 -11.08 -12.46 -11.39
CA LEU A 40 -10.81 -11.23 -10.67
C LEU A 40 -10.39 -11.52 -9.22
N SER A 41 -11.10 -12.43 -8.54
CA SER A 41 -10.75 -12.87 -7.19
C SER A 41 -9.32 -13.40 -7.10
N LYS A 42 -8.91 -14.24 -8.05
CA LYS A 42 -7.52 -14.76 -8.13
C LYS A 42 -6.52 -13.62 -8.39
N LEU A 43 -6.80 -12.76 -9.37
CA LEU A 43 -5.93 -11.64 -9.72
C LEU A 43 -5.74 -10.67 -8.55
N THR A 44 -6.80 -10.39 -7.79
CA THR A 44 -6.74 -9.53 -6.60
C THR A 44 -5.81 -10.13 -5.54
N VAL A 45 -5.89 -11.43 -5.29
CA VAL A 45 -4.99 -12.09 -4.32
C VAL A 45 -3.54 -12.04 -4.79
N ASP A 46 -3.28 -12.26 -6.08
CA ASP A 46 -1.94 -12.19 -6.64
C ASP A 46 -1.37 -10.77 -6.63
N ALA A 47 -2.19 -9.76 -6.94
CA ALA A 47 -1.80 -8.35 -6.86
C ALA A 47 -1.38 -7.97 -5.43
N VAL A 48 -2.12 -8.43 -4.42
CA VAL A 48 -1.81 -8.15 -3.01
C VAL A 48 -0.52 -8.84 -2.57
N ARG A 49 -0.24 -10.07 -3.04
CA ARG A 49 1.04 -10.75 -2.76
C ARG A 49 2.26 -9.99 -3.30
N GLY A 50 2.10 -9.31 -4.44
CA GLY A 50 3.14 -8.47 -5.03
C GLY A 50 3.18 -7.04 -4.50
N SER A 51 2.16 -6.62 -3.73
CA SER A 51 2.09 -5.26 -3.20
C SER A 51 3.08 -5.04 -2.06
N VAL A 52 3.61 -3.83 -1.97
CA VAL A 52 4.54 -3.42 -0.91
C VAL A 52 3.95 -2.19 -0.24
N GLY A 53 3.90 -2.21 1.10
CA GLY A 53 3.47 -1.06 1.88
C GLY A 53 4.41 0.12 1.72
N THR A 54 3.94 1.31 2.06
CA THR A 54 4.81 2.47 2.16
C THR A 54 5.93 2.23 3.21
N PRO A 55 7.14 2.79 3.02
CA PRO A 55 8.23 2.61 3.95
C PRO A 55 7.89 3.01 5.39
N ALA A 56 8.22 2.13 6.35
CA ALA A 56 8.07 2.39 7.79
C ALA A 56 9.16 3.34 8.32
N ALA A 57 9.44 4.43 7.61
CA ALA A 57 10.42 5.43 8.01
C ALA A 57 9.77 6.48 8.92
N LYS A 58 10.51 6.93 9.95
CA LYS A 58 10.04 7.93 10.94
C LYS A 58 9.45 9.18 10.28
N ASN A 59 10.07 9.63 9.18
CA ASN A 59 9.69 10.85 8.46
C ASN A 59 8.84 10.57 7.21
N TRP A 60 8.31 9.34 7.03
CA TRP A 60 7.53 9.00 5.83
C TRP A 60 6.28 9.88 5.68
N ALA A 61 5.58 10.17 6.78
CA ALA A 61 4.42 11.06 6.76
C ALA A 61 4.74 12.46 6.22
N LEU A 62 5.99 12.94 6.40
CA LEU A 62 6.45 14.21 5.82
C LEU A 62 6.69 14.09 4.31
N VAL A 63 7.18 12.93 3.84
CA VAL A 63 7.33 12.64 2.41
C VAL A 63 5.97 12.71 1.70
N GLU A 64 4.96 12.06 2.27
CA GLU A 64 3.59 12.08 1.73
C GLU A 64 2.99 13.48 1.77
N SER A 65 3.16 14.20 2.88
CA SER A 65 2.64 15.57 3.02
C SER A 65 3.28 16.55 2.05
N ALA A 66 4.53 16.34 1.66
CA ALA A 66 5.28 17.17 0.72
C ALA A 66 4.83 17.02 -0.75
N LYS A 67 3.95 16.05 -1.05
CA LYS A 67 3.40 15.78 -2.40
C LYS A 67 4.43 15.62 -3.51
N THR A 68 5.66 15.23 -3.16
CA THR A 68 6.77 15.10 -4.13
C THR A 68 6.44 14.12 -5.26
N ILE A 69 5.74 13.03 -4.94
CA ILE A 69 5.33 12.01 -5.92
C ILE A 69 4.22 12.56 -6.83
N ASP A 70 3.27 13.32 -6.30
CA ASP A 70 2.21 13.96 -7.09
C ASP A 70 2.80 14.99 -8.06
N ASP A 71 3.70 15.85 -7.56
CA ASP A 71 4.41 16.85 -8.37
C ASP A 71 5.19 16.20 -9.51
N PHE A 72 5.84 15.06 -9.24
CA PHE A 72 6.55 14.26 -10.24
C PHE A 72 5.62 13.81 -11.37
N PHE A 73 4.44 13.25 -11.05
CA PHE A 73 3.48 12.80 -12.06
C PHE A 73 2.84 13.95 -12.83
N VAL A 74 2.53 15.08 -12.18
CA VAL A 74 2.03 16.29 -12.86
C VAL A 74 3.07 16.82 -13.85
N ALA A 75 4.34 16.87 -13.44
CA ALA A 75 5.44 17.30 -14.28
C ALA A 75 5.67 16.37 -15.48
N MET A 76 5.55 15.05 -15.28
CA MET A 76 5.63 14.05 -16.33
C MET A 76 4.48 14.21 -17.34
N GLY A 77 3.25 14.39 -16.86
CA GLY A 77 2.07 14.64 -17.71
C GLY A 77 2.18 15.93 -18.53
N SER A 78 3.01 16.87 -18.08
CA SER A 78 3.34 18.11 -18.80
C SER A 78 4.45 17.94 -19.85
N GLY A 79 4.93 16.71 -20.09
CA GLY A 79 5.91 16.38 -21.13
C GLY A 79 7.38 16.60 -20.74
N LYS A 80 7.70 16.76 -19.45
CA LYS A 80 9.09 16.87 -18.98
C LYS A 80 9.77 15.50 -18.92
N ASP A 81 11.10 15.48 -19.04
CA ASP A 81 11.90 14.25 -19.03
C ASP A 81 11.72 13.44 -17.73
N PRO A 82 11.21 12.20 -17.79
CA PRO A 82 10.94 11.38 -16.62
C PRO A 82 12.18 11.07 -15.79
N VAL A 83 13.35 10.90 -16.43
CA VAL A 83 14.60 10.52 -15.72
C VAL A 83 15.08 11.68 -14.85
N SER A 84 15.13 12.88 -15.41
CA SER A 84 15.50 14.09 -14.68
C SER A 84 14.54 14.39 -13.54
N LEU A 85 13.22 14.26 -13.79
CA LEU A 85 12.21 14.45 -12.77
C LEU A 85 12.32 13.43 -11.63
N ALA A 86 12.59 12.17 -11.95
CA ALA A 86 12.75 11.11 -10.95
C ALA A 86 13.95 11.40 -10.04
N LYS A 87 15.07 11.86 -10.61
CA LYS A 87 16.25 12.27 -9.84
C LYS A 87 15.93 13.40 -8.87
N THR A 88 15.23 14.44 -9.33
CA THR A 88 14.84 15.56 -8.47
C THR A 88 13.87 15.14 -7.36
N ALA A 89 12.91 14.27 -7.68
CA ALA A 89 11.99 13.72 -6.70
C ALA A 89 12.73 12.89 -5.64
N ASP A 90 13.67 12.05 -6.05
CA ASP A 90 14.49 11.22 -5.17
C ASP A 90 15.36 12.04 -4.21
N GLU A 91 16.00 13.10 -4.72
CA GLU A 91 16.78 14.05 -3.89
C GLU A 91 15.89 14.71 -2.83
N LYS A 92 14.69 15.16 -3.20
CA LYS A 92 13.72 15.78 -2.27
C LYS A 92 13.22 14.78 -1.23
N ILE A 93 12.86 13.57 -1.63
CA ILE A 93 12.44 12.49 -0.72
C ILE A 93 13.56 12.16 0.26
N THR A 94 14.79 12.01 -0.24
CA THR A 94 15.97 11.73 0.59
C THR A 94 16.24 12.85 1.59
N SER A 95 16.07 14.12 1.23
CA SER A 95 16.20 15.24 2.16
C SER A 95 15.21 15.13 3.31
N ILE A 96 13.92 14.91 3.00
CA ILE A 96 12.85 14.81 3.98
C ILE A 96 13.06 13.61 4.91
N LEU A 97 13.40 12.45 4.34
CA LEU A 97 13.68 11.23 5.12
C LEU A 97 14.81 11.46 6.13
N ASN A 98 15.80 12.27 5.78
CA ASN A 98 16.93 12.62 6.64
C ASN A 98 16.71 13.88 7.51
N GLY A 99 15.54 14.53 7.42
CA GLY A 99 15.22 15.73 8.19
C GLY A 99 16.05 16.96 7.81
N LYS A 100 16.42 17.07 6.54
CA LYS A 100 17.18 18.19 5.97
C LYS A 100 16.30 19.12 5.16
#